data_AF-A0A9D8YPD6-F1
#
_entry.id   AF-A0A9D8YPD6-F1
#
_cell.length_a   1.000
_cell.length_b   1.000
_cell.length_c   1.000
_cell.angle_alpha   90.00
_cell.angle_beta   90.00
_cell.angle_gamma   90.00
#
_symmetry.space_group_name_H-M   'P 1'
#
loop_
_entity.id
_entity.type
_entity.pdbx_description
1 polymer ?
#
loop_
_entity_poly.entity_id
_entity_poly.type
_entity_poly.pdbx_seq_one_letter_code
_entity_poly.pdbx_strand_id
1 'polypeptide(L)'
;MATSTAVKAFVYYSIFAALLHFAGETWMHMLYGQFLPMLIVDYIAISLVLLGAIGFLKLGWGPGLLCGGWGFTFCLNYRAFFWRVEAMMNQTANDVIQNTAYILGVALLFSAIAFLISVIVCVKHERAAD
;
A
#
# COMPACT_ATOMS: atom_id res chain seq x y z
N MET A 1 17.16 -18.95 7.67
CA MET A 1 18.09 -17.85 7.30
C MET A 1 17.83 -16.65 8.21
N ALA A 2 18.87 -16.04 8.79
CA ALA A 2 18.68 -14.88 9.66
C ALA A 2 18.30 -13.65 8.83
N THR A 3 17.03 -13.25 8.87
CA THR A 3 16.57 -12.03 8.18
C THR A 3 17.24 -10.80 8.79
N SER A 4 17.79 -9.92 7.96
CA SER A 4 18.46 -8.70 8.44
C SER A 4 17.48 -7.81 9.21
N THR A 5 18.00 -7.07 10.19
CA THR A 5 17.22 -6.13 11.01
C THR A 5 16.46 -5.12 10.14
N ALA A 6 17.07 -4.67 9.04
CA ALA A 6 16.44 -3.74 8.10
C ALA A 6 15.22 -4.35 7.39
N VAL A 7 15.28 -5.62 6.98
CA VAL A 7 14.14 -6.30 6.34
C VAL A 7 13.02 -6.49 7.35
N LYS A 8 13.33 -6.91 8.59
CA LYS A 8 12.32 -7.02 9.64
C LYS A 8 11.65 -5.67 9.93
N ALA A 9 12.44 -4.60 10.01
CA ALA A 9 11.91 -3.25 10.20
C ALA A 9 10.96 -2.83 9.06
N PHE A 10 11.33 -3.11 7.80
CA PHE A 10 10.45 -2.87 6.65
C PHE A 10 9.15 -3.67 6.72
N VAL A 11 9.20 -4.92 7.15
CA VAL A 11 8.01 -5.77 7.29
C VAL A 11 7.09 -5.26 8.41
N TYR A 12 7.64 -4.82 9.56
CA TYR A 12 6.86 -4.16 10.60
C TYR A 12 6.28 -2.82 10.13
N TYR A 13 7.04 -2.02 9.38
CA TYR A 13 6.53 -0.82 8.72
C TYR A 13 5.34 -1.14 7.82
N SER A 14 5.41 -2.24 7.06
CA SER A 14 4.33 -2.65 6.17
C SER A 14 3.04 -3.00 6.93
N ILE A 15 3.16 -3.67 8.08
CA ILE A 15 2.02 -3.93 8.96
C ILE A 15 1.43 -2.62 9.47
N PHE A 16 2.28 -1.72 9.97
CA PHE A 16 1.84 -0.42 10.48
C PHE A 16 1.12 0.39 9.39
N ALA A 17 1.70 0.47 8.19
CA ALA A 17 1.11 1.19 7.06
C ALA A 17 -0.25 0.60 6.64
N ALA A 18 -0.37 -0.73 6.59
CA ALA A 18 -1.62 -1.39 6.24
C ALA A 18 -2.72 -1.16 7.29
N LEU A 19 -2.37 -1.17 8.59
CA LEU A 19 -3.32 -0.86 9.67
C LEU A 19 -3.76 0.61 9.65
N LEU A 20 -2.82 1.52 9.38
CA LEU A 20 -3.13 2.94 9.23
C LEU A 20 -4.06 3.18 8.03
N HIS A 21 -3.80 2.52 6.90
CA HIS A 21 -4.64 2.59 5.70
C HIS A 21 -6.04 2.03 5.98
N PHE A 22 -6.13 0.88 6.64
CA PHE A 22 -7.40 0.29 7.05
C PHE A 22 -8.24 1.24 7.93
N ALA A 23 -7.62 1.81 8.97
CA ALA A 23 -8.30 2.75 9.85
C ALA A 23 -8.75 4.01 9.07
N GLY A 24 -7.90 4.53 8.19
CA GLY A 24 -8.20 5.69 7.36
C GLY A 24 -9.38 5.47 6.41
N GLU A 25 -9.37 4.40 5.61
CA GLU A 25 -10.46 4.12 4.67
C GLU A 25 -11.76 3.79 5.39
N THR A 26 -11.71 3.01 6.48
CA THR A 26 -12.90 2.71 7.28
C THR A 26 -13.51 3.99 7.84
N TRP A 27 -12.68 4.89 8.36
CA TRP A 27 -13.13 6.18 8.87
C TRP A 27 -13.76 7.05 7.78
N MET A 28 -13.12 7.16 6.61
CA MET A 28 -13.64 7.92 5.46
C MET A 28 -14.95 7.32 4.93
N HIS A 29 -15.06 6.00 4.89
CA HIS A 29 -16.30 5.32 4.51
C HIS A 29 -17.44 5.62 5.49
N MET A 30 -17.18 5.59 6.80
CA MET A 30 -18.19 5.91 7.82
C MET A 30 -18.66 7.38 7.76
N LEU A 31 -17.75 8.31 7.46
CA LEU A 31 -18.08 9.74 7.39
C LEU A 31 -18.79 10.15 6.10
N TYR A 32 -18.35 9.62 4.96
CA TYR A 32 -18.75 10.12 3.64
C TYR A 32 -19.52 9.10 2.80
N GLY A 33 -19.69 7.87 3.28
CA GLY A 33 -20.45 6.83 2.57
C GLY A 33 -19.81 6.43 1.24
N GLN A 34 -18.49 6.24 1.20
CA GLN A 34 -17.76 5.85 -0.02
C GLN A 34 -18.41 4.65 -0.72
N PHE A 35 -18.33 4.62 -2.05
CA PHE A 35 -18.87 3.52 -2.86
C PHE A 35 -18.19 2.19 -2.48
N LEU A 36 -18.97 1.25 -1.96
CA LEU A 36 -18.48 0.02 -1.35
C LEU A 36 -17.47 -0.77 -2.21
N PRO A 37 -17.64 -0.92 -3.54
CA PRO A 37 -16.64 -1.58 -4.37
C PRO A 37 -15.25 -0.94 -4.34
N MET A 38 -15.14 0.38 -4.14
CA MET A 38 -13.83 1.03 -3.99
C MET A 38 -13.18 0.62 -2.66
N LEU A 39 -13.94 0.65 -1.56
CA LEU A 39 -13.47 0.22 -0.25
C LEU A 39 -13.00 -1.24 -0.24
N ILE A 40 -13.71 -2.13 -0.96
CA ILE A 40 -13.31 -3.53 -1.11
C ILE A 40 -11.93 -3.64 -1.78
N VAL A 41 -11.67 -2.83 -2.80
CA VAL A 41 -10.36 -2.81 -3.48
C VAL A 41 -9.25 -2.37 -2.52
N ASP A 42 -9.49 -1.38 -1.67
CA ASP A 42 -8.54 -0.98 -0.63
C ASP A 42 -8.31 -2.09 0.40
N TYR A 43 -9.37 -2.78 0.82
CA TYR A 43 -9.26 -3.91 1.75
C TYR A 43 -8.52 -5.11 1.16
N ILE A 44 -8.60 -5.33 -0.16
CA ILE A 44 -7.76 -6.32 -0.85
C ILE A 44 -6.29 -5.92 -0.74
N ALA A 45 -5.95 -4.66 -1.03
CA ALA A 45 -4.58 -4.16 -0.91
C ALA A 45 -4.02 -4.35 0.51
N ILE A 46 -4.79 -3.95 1.52
CA ILE A 46 -4.47 -4.09 2.94
C ILE A 46 -4.23 -5.56 3.29
N SER A 47 -5.12 -6.45 2.83
CA SER A 47 -5.05 -7.88 3.13
C SER A 47 -3.81 -8.53 2.51
N LEU A 48 -3.45 -8.19 1.27
CA LEU A 48 -2.24 -8.67 0.61
C LEU A 48 -0.98 -8.27 1.39
N VAL A 49 -0.90 -7.01 1.82
CA VAL A 49 0.24 -6.50 2.60
C VAL A 49 0.31 -7.17 3.97
N LEU A 50 -0.81 -7.29 4.69
CA LEU A 50 -0.85 -7.92 6.02
C LEU A 50 -0.52 -9.41 5.96
N LEU A 51 -1.14 -10.16 5.06
CA LEU A 51 -0.87 -11.58 4.91
C LEU A 51 0.57 -11.84 4.48
N GLY A 52 1.09 -11.05 3.54
CA GLY A 52 2.49 -11.15 3.11
C GLY A 52 3.47 -10.87 4.25
N ALA A 53 3.21 -9.82 5.03
CA ALA A 53 4.05 -9.45 6.18
C ALA A 53 3.99 -10.47 7.33
N ILE A 54 2.78 -10.94 7.69
CA ILE A 54 2.59 -11.93 8.76
C ILE A 54 3.18 -13.27 8.34
N GLY A 55 2.92 -13.72 7.10
CA GLY A 55 3.54 -14.91 6.54
C GLY A 55 5.07 -14.83 6.65
N PHE A 56 5.64 -13.68 6.24
CA PHE A 56 7.08 -13.48 6.24
C PHE A 56 7.69 -13.62 7.64
N LEU A 57 7.05 -13.01 8.65
CA LEU A 57 7.56 -13.02 10.03
C LEU A 57 7.37 -14.36 10.74
N LYS A 58 6.23 -15.03 10.54
CA LYS A 58 5.84 -16.19 11.33
C LYS A 58 6.16 -17.52 10.68
N LEU A 59 6.10 -17.59 9.35
CA LEU A 59 6.04 -18.86 8.62
C LEU A 59 7.12 -18.96 7.53
N GLY A 60 7.87 -17.89 7.26
CA GLY A 60 8.98 -17.90 6.31
C GLY A 60 8.58 -17.86 4.84
N TRP A 61 7.28 -17.95 4.51
CA TRP A 61 6.72 -17.66 3.17
C TRP A 61 6.13 -16.25 3.13
N GLY A 62 5.79 -15.71 1.96
CA GLY A 62 5.11 -14.41 1.87
C GLY A 62 5.89 -13.18 1.37
N PRO A 63 7.23 -13.17 1.15
CA PRO A 63 7.87 -12.03 0.50
C PRO A 63 7.27 -11.70 -0.88
N GLY A 64 6.90 -12.72 -1.67
CA GLY A 64 6.21 -12.53 -2.95
C GLY A 64 4.82 -11.91 -2.80
N LEU A 65 4.06 -12.31 -1.78
CA LEU A 65 2.75 -11.73 -1.49
C LEU A 65 2.87 -10.28 -0.99
N LEU A 66 3.88 -9.99 -0.17
CA LEU A 66 4.20 -8.63 0.28
C LEU A 66 4.63 -7.73 -0.90
N CYS A 67 5.41 -8.28 -1.84
CA CYS A 67 5.78 -7.62 -3.08
C CYS A 67 4.55 -7.30 -3.94
N GLY A 68 3.68 -8.29 -4.17
CA GLY A 68 2.43 -8.11 -4.89
C GLY A 68 1.49 -7.10 -4.22
N GLY A 69 1.38 -7.14 -2.88
CA GLY A 69 0.59 -6.19 -2.10
C GLY A 69 1.06 -4.75 -2.26
N TRP A 70 2.36 -4.48 -2.07
CA TRP A 70 2.89 -3.13 -2.27
C TRP A 70 2.81 -2.65 -3.73
N GLY A 71 2.99 -3.54 -4.71
CA GLY A 71 2.80 -3.21 -6.13
C GLY A 71 1.34 -2.84 -6.43
N PHE A 72 0.40 -3.59 -5.87
CA PHE A 72 -1.02 -3.29 -5.98
C PHE A 72 -1.38 -1.94 -5.33
N THR A 73 -0.90 -1.69 -4.11
CA THR A 73 -1.07 -0.40 -3.40
C THR A 73 -0.48 0.77 -4.18
N PHE A 74 0.71 0.61 -4.77
CA PHE A 74 1.32 1.64 -5.62
C PHE A 74 0.43 1.98 -6.82
N CYS A 75 -0.07 0.96 -7.54
CA CYS A 75 -0.97 1.17 -8.68
C CYS A 75 -2.28 1.84 -8.26
N LEU A 76 -2.84 1.49 -7.10
CA LEU A 76 -4.03 2.15 -6.56
C LEU A 76 -3.77 3.62 -6.27
N ASN A 77 -2.69 3.95 -5.58
CA ASN A 77 -2.30 5.33 -5.31
C ASN A 77 -2.03 6.10 -6.59
N TYR A 78 -1.39 5.49 -7.59
CA TYR A 78 -1.13 6.10 -8.88
C TYR A 78 -2.45 6.50 -9.55
N ARG A 79 -3.38 5.55 -9.70
CA ARG A 79 -4.69 5.80 -10.32
C ARG A 79 -5.48 6.86 -9.54
N ALA A 80 -5.53 6.74 -8.22
CA ALA A 80 -6.27 7.65 -7.35
C ALA A 80 -5.71 9.08 -7.36
N PHE A 81 -4.39 9.22 -7.44
CA PHE A 81 -3.71 10.51 -7.53
C PHE A 81 -3.99 11.17 -8.88
N PHE A 82 -3.72 10.49 -9.99
CA PHE A 82 -3.83 11.10 -11.32
C PHE A 82 -5.27 11.45 -11.71
N TRP A 83 -6.27 10.67 -11.26
CA TRP A 83 -7.69 11.05 -11.40
C TRP A 83 -7.99 12.43 -10.76
N ARG A 84 -7.39 12.73 -9.61
CA ARG A 84 -7.60 14.00 -8.92
C ARG A 84 -6.78 15.13 -9.55
N VAL A 85 -5.57 14.84 -10.01
CA VAL A 85 -4.76 15.80 -10.78
C VAL A 85 -5.50 16.21 -12.05
N GLU A 86 -6.11 15.25 -12.78
CA GLU A 86 -6.94 15.54 -13.94
C GLU A 86 -8.14 16.44 -13.59
N ALA A 87 -8.86 16.15 -12.49
CA ALA A 87 -9.95 17.00 -12.01
C ALA A 87 -9.48 18.43 -11.66
N MET A 88 -8.28 18.58 -11.10
CA MET A 88 -7.68 19.89 -10.84
C MET A 88 -7.33 20.63 -12.12
N MET A 89 -6.75 19.95 -13.11
CA MET A 89 -6.43 20.52 -14.42
C MET A 89 -7.68 20.97 -15.18
N ASN A 90 -8.77 20.21 -15.05
CA ASN A 90 -10.06 20.51 -15.67
C ASN A 90 -10.90 21.53 -14.87
N GLN A 91 -10.39 22.06 -13.76
CA GLN A 91 -11.10 23.00 -12.88
C GLN A 91 -12.44 22.45 -12.33
N THR A 92 -12.55 21.13 -12.20
CA THR A 92 -13.72 20.44 -11.62
C THR A 92 -13.47 19.95 -10.20
N ALA A 93 -12.25 20.12 -9.69
CA ALA A 93 -11.89 19.76 -8.31
C ALA A 93 -12.50 20.74 -7.30
N ASN A 94 -13.06 20.18 -6.22
CA ASN A 94 -13.38 20.91 -5.01
C ASN A 94 -12.22 20.83 -3.99
N ASP A 95 -12.33 21.54 -2.87
CA ASP A 95 -11.30 21.57 -1.82
C ASP A 95 -10.95 20.17 -1.28
N VAL A 96 -11.94 19.28 -1.19
CA VAL A 96 -11.73 17.90 -0.73
C VAL A 96 -10.87 17.13 -1.73
N ILE A 97 -11.17 17.23 -3.02
CA ILE A 97 -10.39 16.59 -4.10
C ILE A 97 -8.96 17.11 -4.09
N GLN A 98 -8.78 18.42 -3.97
CA GLN A 98 -7.46 19.07 -3.98
C GLN A 98 -6.62 18.66 -2.77
N ASN A 99 -7.17 18.73 -1.54
CA ASN A 99 -6.47 18.29 -0.33
C ASN A 99 -6.13 16.80 -0.37
N THR A 100 -7.04 15.98 -0.87
CA THR A 100 -6.80 14.53 -1.03
C THR A 100 -5.69 14.26 -2.05
N ALA A 101 -5.58 15.06 -3.12
CA ALA A 101 -4.52 14.92 -4.11
C ALA A 101 -3.12 15.13 -3.49
N TYR A 102 -2.95 16.12 -2.62
CA TYR A 102 -1.66 16.34 -1.93
C TYR A 102 -1.27 15.17 -1.04
N ILE A 103 -2.22 14.64 -0.26
CA ILE A 103 -2.00 13.47 0.61
C ILE A 103 -1.65 12.25 -0.24
N LEU A 104 -2.38 12.01 -1.33
CA LEU A 104 -2.13 10.90 -2.24
C LEU A 104 -0.80 11.03 -2.98
N GLY A 105 -0.34 12.24 -3.29
CA GLY A 105 0.98 12.45 -3.88
C GLY A 105 2.10 11.98 -2.96
N VAL A 106 1.98 12.27 -1.67
CA VAL A 106 2.91 11.76 -0.65
C VAL A 106 2.79 10.23 -0.53
N ALA A 107 1.56 9.70 -0.43
CA ALA A 107 1.32 8.25 -0.35
C ALA A 107 1.85 7.48 -1.57
N LEU A 108 1.77 8.08 -2.77
CA LEU A 108 2.30 7.53 -4.01
C LEU A 108 3.82 7.36 -3.93
N LEU A 109 4.54 8.37 -3.44
CA LEU A 109 5.99 8.28 -3.26
C LEU A 109 6.37 7.18 -2.26
N PHE A 110 5.70 7.12 -1.11
CA PHE A 110 5.96 6.09 -0.10
C PHE A 110 5.66 4.69 -0.61
N SER A 111 4.51 4.50 -1.29
CA SER A 111 4.15 3.20 -1.86
C SER A 111 5.08 2.78 -3.00
N ALA A 112 5.59 3.72 -3.82
CA ALA A 112 6.61 3.42 -4.84
C ALA A 112 7.92 2.93 -4.20
N ILE A 113 8.42 3.63 -3.18
CA ILE A 113 9.62 3.22 -2.45
C ILE A 113 9.43 1.85 -1.78
N ALA A 114 8.28 1.66 -1.11
CA ALA A 114 7.96 0.41 -0.44
C ALA A 114 7.85 -0.76 -1.44
N PHE A 115 7.29 -0.52 -2.63
CA PHE A 115 7.26 -1.50 -3.70
C PHE A 115 8.68 -1.86 -4.21
N LEU A 116 9.54 -0.88 -4.42
CA LEU A 116 10.93 -1.16 -4.84
C LEU A 116 11.69 -1.97 -3.77
N ILE A 117 11.52 -1.63 -2.49
CA ILE A 117 12.11 -2.38 -1.38
C ILE A 117 11.55 -3.81 -1.34
N SER A 118 10.24 -3.99 -1.51
CA SER A 118 9.62 -5.32 -1.45
C SER A 118 10.04 -6.22 -2.62
N VAL A 119 10.25 -5.67 -3.81
CA VAL A 119 10.86 -6.40 -4.94
C VAL A 119 12.26 -6.90 -4.58
N ILE A 120 13.12 -6.03 -4.02
CA ILE A 120 14.48 -6.41 -3.61
C ILE A 120 14.44 -7.51 -2.54
N VAL A 121 13.54 -7.39 -1.56
CA VAL A 121 13.36 -8.40 -0.50
C VAL A 121 12.89 -9.73 -1.10
N CYS A 122 11.94 -9.70 -2.04
CA CYS A 122 11.41 -10.89 -2.70
C CYS A 122 12.49 -11.63 -3.50
N VAL A 123 13.22 -10.92 -4.35
CA VAL A 123 14.27 -11.52 -5.20
C VAL A 123 15.40 -12.12 -4.35
N LYS A 124 15.79 -11.44 -3.26
CA LYS A 124 16.82 -11.95 -2.34
C LYS A 124 16.36 -13.19 -1.60
N HIS A 125 15.08 -13.29 -1.28
CA HIS A 125 14.52 -14.45 -0.58
C HIS A 125 14.47 -15.68 -1.49
N GLU A 126 14.03 -15.52 -2.74
CA GLU A 126 14.00 -16.62 -3.73
C GLU A 126 15.40 -17.18 -4.00
N ARG A 127 16.38 -16.30 -4.29
CA ARG A 127 17.78 -16.71 -4.53
C ARG A 127 18.47 -17.38 -3.33
N ALA A 128 17.88 -17.25 -2.15
CA ALA A 128 18.37 -17.85 -0.92
C ALA A 128 17.71 -19.21 -0.63
N ALA A 129 16.63 -19.54 -1.34
CA ALA A 129 15.93 -20.81 -1.27
C ALA A 129 16.45 -21.81 -2.30
N ASP A 130 17.09 -21.32 -3.38
CA ASP A 130 17.91 -22.09 -4.34
C ASP A 130 19.26 -22.51 -3.75
#